data_AF-A0A4V6E0N1-F1
#
_entry.id   AF-A0A4V6E0N1-F1
#
_cell.length_a   1.000
_cell.length_b   1.000
_cell.length_c   1.000
_cell.angle_alpha   90.00
_cell.angle_beta   90.00
_cell.angle_gamma   90.00
#
_symmetry.space_group_name_H-M   'P 1'
#
loop_
_entity.id
_entity.type
_entity.pdbx_description
1 polymer ?
#
loop_
_entity_poly.entity_id
_entity_poly.type
_entity_poly.pdbx_seq_one_letter_code
_entity_poly.pdbx_strand_id
1 'polypeptide(L)'
;QAGSFSIPDMYGLDLPLATQLWLFVAFLLAFAIKVPMWPVHTWLPDAHVQAPTGGSVILAAIMLKLGAYGFVRFALPIVPEASMHLDWLMILLSLIAVVYIGFVAMMQQDLKKLIAYSSIAHMGFVTLGFFVIFQVVARTGDQAGALLALEGAMVQMVSHGFVSGAMFLCVGVLYDRMHTRMISEYGGVAHR
;
A
#
# COMPACT_ATOMS: atom_id res chain seq x y z
N GLN A 1 -24.41 0.41 20.63
CA GLN A 1 -23.07 0.42 21.27
C GLN A 1 -22.52 -1.00 21.22
N ALA A 2 -21.20 -1.19 21.04
CA ALA A 2 -20.59 -2.52 20.94
C ALA A 2 -20.46 -3.26 22.28
N GLY A 3 -20.49 -2.53 23.40
CA GLY A 3 -20.32 -3.12 24.73
C GLY A 3 -18.88 -3.57 25.07
N SER A 4 -17.96 -3.55 24.10
CA SER A 4 -16.54 -3.86 24.29
C SER A 4 -15.65 -3.13 23.26
N PHE A 5 -14.33 -3.23 23.42
CA PHE A 5 -13.33 -2.78 22.42
C PHE A 5 -12.80 -3.91 21.54
N SER A 6 -13.42 -5.09 21.58
CA SER A 6 -13.03 -6.19 20.70
C SER A 6 -13.43 -5.86 19.25
N ILE A 7 -12.53 -6.10 18.30
CA ILE A 7 -12.77 -5.79 16.88
C ILE A 7 -14.00 -6.54 16.33
N PRO A 8 -14.20 -7.85 16.58
CA PRO A 8 -15.36 -8.56 16.07
C PRO A 8 -16.70 -7.97 16.53
N ASP A 9 -16.78 -7.45 17.76
CA ASP A 9 -18.01 -6.82 18.28
C ASP A 9 -18.36 -5.53 17.53
N MET A 10 -17.40 -4.91 16.84
CA MET A 10 -17.61 -3.71 16.03
C MET A 10 -18.19 -4.01 14.64
N TYR A 11 -18.11 -5.26 14.15
CA TYR A 11 -18.55 -5.63 12.79
C TYR A 11 -20.06 -5.71 12.63
N GLY A 12 -20.76 -6.03 13.72
CA GLY A 12 -22.22 -6.14 13.76
C GLY A 12 -22.93 -4.85 14.18
N LEU A 13 -22.22 -3.73 14.27
CA LEU A 13 -22.84 -2.46 14.67
C LEU A 13 -23.74 -1.92 13.56
N ASP A 14 -25.01 -1.71 13.88
CA ASP A 14 -25.94 -0.98 13.03
C ASP A 14 -25.65 0.51 13.11
N LEU A 15 -24.78 0.98 12.21
CA LEU A 15 -24.34 2.37 12.13
C LEU A 15 -25.02 3.07 10.96
N PRO A 16 -25.65 4.24 11.16
CA PRO A 16 -26.17 5.04 10.05
C PRO A 16 -25.07 5.38 9.05
N LEU A 17 -25.41 5.43 7.76
CA LEU A 17 -24.45 5.72 6.68
C LEU A 17 -23.60 6.98 6.95
N ALA A 18 -24.21 8.05 7.46
CA ALA A 18 -23.48 9.28 7.79
C ALA A 18 -22.35 9.03 8.81
N THR A 19 -22.58 8.20 9.82
CA THR A 19 -21.56 7.80 10.80
C THR A 19 -20.50 6.91 10.15
N GLN A 20 -20.92 5.96 9.31
CA GLN A 20 -19.97 5.13 8.57
C GLN A 20 -19.06 5.96 7.67
N LEU A 21 -19.58 7.00 7.00
CA LEU A 21 -18.78 7.90 6.15
C LEU A 21 -17.72 8.65 6.95
N TRP A 22 -18.06 9.21 8.11
CA TRP A 22 -17.09 9.87 8.98
C TRP A 22 -16.00 8.93 9.48
N LEU A 23 -16.39 7.73 9.92
CA LEU A 23 -15.46 6.70 10.36
C LEU A 23 -14.58 6.21 9.21
N PHE A 24 -15.14 6.02 8.01
CA PHE A 24 -14.39 5.65 6.83
C PHE A 24 -13.35 6.70 6.48
N VAL A 25 -13.70 7.99 6.49
CA VAL A 25 -12.73 9.08 6.25
C VAL A 25 -11.63 9.10 7.31
N ALA A 26 -11.96 8.85 8.58
CA ALA A 26 -10.97 8.74 9.64
C ALA A 26 -10.00 7.56 9.44
N PHE A 27 -10.53 6.37 9.11
CA PHE A 27 -9.72 5.21 8.75
C PHE A 27 -8.88 5.45 7.50
N LEU A 28 -9.47 6.06 6.47
CA LEU A 28 -8.79 6.43 5.25
C LEU A 28 -7.59 7.32 5.54
N LEU A 29 -7.76 8.40 6.30
CA LEU A 29 -6.65 9.29 6.64
C LEU A 29 -5.54 8.55 7.42
N ALA A 30 -5.91 7.72 8.40
CA ALA A 30 -4.94 6.97 9.19
C ALA A 30 -4.16 5.93 8.36
N PHE A 31 -4.87 5.17 7.52
CA PHE A 31 -4.27 4.07 6.75
C PHE A 31 -3.63 4.53 5.45
N ALA A 32 -4.17 5.54 4.76
CA ALA A 32 -3.60 6.09 3.52
C ALA A 32 -2.18 6.62 3.73
N ILE A 33 -1.91 7.25 4.87
CA ILE A 33 -0.56 7.69 5.24
C ILE A 33 0.37 6.49 5.37
N LYS A 34 -0.08 5.39 6.01
CA LYS A 34 0.73 4.18 6.21
C LYS A 34 0.91 3.32 4.95
N VAL A 35 -0.07 3.28 4.04
CA VAL A 35 -0.04 2.56 2.74
C VAL A 35 0.61 3.37 1.60
N PRO A 36 1.32 4.43 1.97
CA PRO A 36 1.52 5.66 1.19
C PRO A 36 0.67 5.79 -0.09
N MET A 37 -0.64 6.05 0.09
CA MET A 37 -1.51 6.34 -1.06
C MET A 37 -1.21 7.72 -1.63
N TRP A 38 -1.47 7.92 -2.92
CA TRP A 38 -1.51 9.26 -3.48
C TRP A 38 -2.70 10.04 -2.87
N PRO A 39 -2.53 11.32 -2.43
CA PRO A 39 -1.35 12.17 -2.55
C PRO A 39 -0.37 12.15 -1.35
N VAL A 40 -0.68 11.43 -0.27
CA VAL A 40 0.06 11.43 1.02
C VAL A 40 1.20 10.41 1.09
N HIS A 41 2.00 10.31 0.04
CA HIS A 41 3.04 9.28 -0.14
C HIS A 41 4.48 9.80 -0.01
N THR A 42 4.67 11.12 -0.02
CA THR A 42 5.97 11.79 -0.14
C THR A 42 6.92 11.52 1.01
N TRP A 43 6.41 11.15 2.19
CA TRP A 43 7.22 10.80 3.35
C TRP A 43 8.03 9.51 3.12
N LEU A 44 7.54 8.58 2.30
CA LEU A 44 8.12 7.25 2.19
C LEU A 44 9.50 7.27 1.49
N PRO A 45 9.68 7.90 0.32
CA PRO A 45 10.99 7.98 -0.33
C PRO A 45 12.04 8.66 0.58
N ASP A 46 11.65 9.75 1.25
CA ASP A 46 12.56 10.48 2.14
C ASP A 46 12.96 9.64 3.35
N ALA A 47 12.03 8.90 3.94
CA ALA A 47 12.31 7.98 5.05
C ALA A 47 13.29 6.87 4.64
N HIS A 48 13.12 6.26 3.45
CA HIS A 48 14.02 5.20 2.97
C HIS A 48 15.44 5.71 2.70
N VAL A 49 15.57 6.90 2.13
CA VAL A 49 16.88 7.50 1.84
C VAL A 49 17.67 7.72 3.12
N GLN A 50 17.01 8.17 4.19
CA GLN A 50 17.66 8.44 5.47
C GLN A 50 17.84 7.21 6.36
N ALA A 51 17.02 6.17 6.16
CA ALA A 51 17.09 4.97 6.99
C ALA A 51 18.35 4.11 6.69
N PRO A 52 18.93 3.47 7.71
CA PRO A 52 19.90 2.40 7.50
C PRO A 52 19.26 1.23 6.74
N THR A 53 20.08 0.34 6.17
CA THR A 53 19.60 -0.79 5.34
C THR A 53 18.54 -1.62 6.07
N GLY A 54 18.82 -2.07 7.30
CA GLY A 54 17.85 -2.82 8.10
C GLY A 54 16.56 -2.06 8.39
N GLY A 55 16.66 -0.74 8.61
CA GLY A 55 15.49 0.13 8.79
C GLY A 55 14.63 0.21 7.54
N SER A 56 15.25 0.31 6.36
CA SER A 56 14.54 0.29 5.07
C SER A 56 13.85 -1.05 4.82
N VAL A 57 14.48 -2.16 5.19
CA VAL A 57 13.88 -3.50 5.06
C VAL A 57 12.65 -3.63 5.93
N ILE A 58 12.71 -3.27 7.21
CA ILE A 58 11.57 -3.36 8.13
C ILE A 58 10.44 -2.42 7.69
N LEU A 59 10.80 -1.17 7.32
CA LEU A 59 9.86 -0.18 6.83
C LEU A 59 9.10 -0.73 5.62
N ALA A 60 9.82 -1.16 4.58
CA ALA A 60 9.22 -1.70 3.36
C ALA A 60 8.46 -2.99 3.62
N ALA A 61 9.05 -3.97 4.29
CA ALA A 61 8.52 -5.33 4.42
C ALA A 61 7.34 -5.45 5.40
N ILE A 62 7.21 -4.56 6.39
CA ILE A 62 6.21 -4.71 7.46
C ILE A 62 5.34 -3.47 7.60
N MET A 63 5.95 -2.28 7.72
CA MET A 63 5.21 -1.08 8.15
C MET A 63 4.12 -0.68 7.14
N LEU A 64 4.36 -0.87 5.84
CA LEU A 64 3.37 -0.60 4.79
C LEU A 64 2.19 -1.59 4.84
N LYS A 65 2.46 -2.84 5.26
CA LYS A 65 1.47 -3.93 5.32
C LYS A 65 0.46 -3.67 6.42
N LEU A 66 0.89 -3.07 7.54
CA LEU A 66 0.01 -2.72 8.65
C LEU A 66 -1.10 -1.74 8.22
N GLY A 67 -0.80 -0.80 7.31
CA GLY A 67 -1.82 0.09 6.78
C GLY A 67 -2.84 -0.64 5.91
N ALA A 68 -2.37 -1.55 5.04
CA ALA A 68 -3.23 -2.33 4.15
C ALA A 68 -4.10 -3.33 4.95
N TYR A 69 -3.50 -4.00 5.93
CA TYR A 69 -4.22 -4.79 6.93
C TYR A 69 -5.28 -3.95 7.67
N GLY A 70 -5.00 -2.68 7.93
CA GLY A 70 -5.95 -1.73 8.50
C GLY A 70 -7.26 -1.64 7.70
N PHE A 71 -7.17 -1.53 6.37
CA PHE A 71 -8.36 -1.51 5.53
C PHE A 71 -9.18 -2.80 5.61
N VAL A 72 -8.52 -3.96 5.49
CA VAL A 72 -9.20 -5.26 5.51
C VAL A 72 -9.77 -5.61 6.88
N ARG A 73 -9.10 -5.20 7.96
CA ARG A 73 -9.50 -5.54 9.32
C ARG A 73 -10.50 -4.54 9.92
N PHE A 74 -10.42 -3.25 9.56
CA PHE A 74 -11.25 -2.21 10.16
C PHE A 74 -12.22 -1.61 9.15
N ALA A 75 -11.73 -1.02 8.05
CA ALA A 75 -12.60 -0.25 7.15
C ALA A 75 -13.67 -1.13 6.48
N LEU A 76 -13.27 -2.21 5.80
CA LEU A 76 -14.21 -3.05 5.05
C LEU A 76 -15.26 -3.71 5.96
N PRO A 77 -14.93 -4.27 7.15
CA PRO A 77 -15.93 -4.98 7.95
C PRO A 77 -16.69 -4.09 8.95
N ILE A 78 -16.11 -2.99 9.45
CA ILE A 78 -16.78 -2.10 10.43
C ILE A 78 -17.70 -1.09 9.71
N VAL A 79 -17.29 -0.62 8.53
CA VAL A 79 -18.04 0.40 7.75
C VAL A 79 -18.25 -0.05 6.30
N PRO A 80 -18.93 -1.19 6.07
CA PRO A 80 -19.07 -1.77 4.74
C PRO A 80 -19.86 -0.89 3.76
N GLU A 81 -20.91 -0.20 4.22
CA GLU A 81 -21.73 0.64 3.34
C GLU A 81 -20.96 1.88 2.88
N ALA A 82 -20.22 2.53 3.78
CA ALA A 82 -19.36 3.65 3.40
C ALA A 82 -18.20 3.21 2.50
N SER A 83 -17.64 2.02 2.74
CA SER A 83 -16.60 1.44 1.88
C SER A 83 -17.10 1.19 0.47
N MET A 84 -18.34 0.72 0.32
CA MET A 84 -19.00 0.56 -0.97
C MET A 84 -19.34 1.92 -1.61
N HIS A 85 -19.79 2.90 -0.82
CA HIS A 85 -20.15 4.23 -1.33
C HIS A 85 -18.95 5.05 -1.84
N LEU A 86 -17.78 4.87 -1.21
CA LEU A 86 -16.54 5.56 -1.52
C LEU A 86 -15.52 4.67 -2.27
N ASP A 87 -15.96 3.53 -2.81
CA ASP A 87 -15.12 2.60 -3.56
C ASP A 87 -14.44 3.28 -4.77
N TRP A 88 -15.19 4.12 -5.48
CA TRP A 88 -14.74 4.86 -6.66
C TRP A 88 -13.56 5.78 -6.32
N LEU A 89 -13.57 6.39 -5.14
CA LEU A 89 -12.50 7.26 -4.66
C LEU A 89 -11.23 6.43 -4.44
N MET A 90 -11.36 5.29 -3.75
CA MET A 90 -10.22 4.40 -3.50
C MET A 90 -9.63 3.87 -4.79
N ILE A 91 -10.47 3.38 -5.71
CA ILE A 91 -10.07 2.89 -7.03
C ILE A 91 -9.32 3.99 -7.81
N LEU A 92 -9.86 5.22 -7.83
CA LEU A 92 -9.22 6.34 -8.52
C LEU A 92 -7.84 6.67 -7.94
N LEU A 93 -7.73 6.79 -6.62
CA LEU A 93 -6.46 7.08 -5.93
C LEU A 93 -5.44 5.97 -6.17
N SER A 94 -5.86 4.70 -6.14
CA SER A 94 -5.01 3.54 -6.42
C SER A 94 -4.53 3.50 -7.86
N LEU A 95 -5.38 3.81 -8.84
CA LEU A 95 -4.99 3.89 -10.25
C LEU A 95 -4.00 5.03 -10.51
N ILE A 96 -4.22 6.20 -9.89
CA ILE A 96 -3.24 7.29 -9.93
C ILE A 96 -1.92 6.83 -9.33
N ALA A 97 -1.92 6.16 -8.18
CA ALA A 97 -0.70 5.63 -7.58
C ALA A 97 0.02 4.65 -8.52
N VAL A 98 -0.68 3.69 -9.10
CA VAL A 98 -0.09 2.69 -10.03
C VAL A 98 0.56 3.36 -11.24
N VAL A 99 -0.14 4.29 -11.89
CA VAL A 99 0.31 4.90 -13.15
C VAL A 99 1.27 6.05 -12.92
N TYR A 100 0.83 7.09 -12.20
CA TYR A 100 1.63 8.30 -12.01
C TYR A 100 2.89 8.02 -11.20
N ILE A 101 2.78 7.30 -10.08
CA ILE A 101 3.96 7.00 -9.27
C ILE A 101 4.88 5.98 -9.98
N GLY A 102 4.31 5.10 -10.82
CA GLY A 102 5.11 4.28 -11.73
C GLY A 102 6.01 5.12 -12.64
N PHE A 103 5.48 6.17 -13.27
CA PHE A 103 6.28 7.11 -14.05
C PHE A 103 7.30 7.88 -13.20
N VAL A 104 6.92 8.34 -12.01
CA VAL A 104 7.84 9.01 -11.08
C VAL A 104 9.00 8.08 -10.70
N ALA A 105 8.74 6.80 -10.46
CA ALA A 105 9.76 5.81 -10.12
C ALA A 105 10.80 5.63 -11.23
N MET A 106 10.36 5.59 -12.49
CA MET A 106 11.26 5.46 -13.65
C MET A 106 12.19 6.66 -13.83
N MET A 107 11.78 7.84 -13.36
CA MET A 107 12.58 9.07 -13.46
C MET A 107 13.55 9.28 -12.28
N GLN A 108 13.54 8.38 -11.28
CA GLN A 108 14.43 8.52 -10.13
C GLN A 108 15.87 8.16 -10.49
N GLN A 109 16.80 9.01 -10.06
CA GLN A 109 18.25 8.80 -10.24
C GLN A 109 18.91 8.12 -9.03
N ASP A 110 18.25 8.16 -7.86
CA ASP A 110 18.70 7.51 -6.63
C ASP A 110 18.05 6.13 -6.52
N LEU A 111 18.86 5.10 -6.28
CA LEU A 111 18.43 3.71 -6.27
C LEU A 111 17.45 3.39 -5.12
N LYS A 112 17.62 4.01 -3.94
CA LYS A 112 16.68 3.84 -2.82
C LYS A 112 15.36 4.55 -3.11
N LYS A 113 15.40 5.75 -3.71
CA LYS A 113 14.17 6.46 -4.12
C LYS A 113 13.41 5.67 -5.17
N LEU A 114 14.11 5.09 -6.16
CA LEU A 114 13.49 4.24 -7.18
C LEU A 114 12.70 3.10 -6.54
N ILE A 115 13.30 2.37 -5.59
CA ILE A 115 12.64 1.24 -4.91
C ILE A 115 11.49 1.71 -4.01
N ALA A 116 11.63 2.86 -3.36
CA ALA A 116 10.58 3.44 -2.54
C ALA A 116 9.35 3.83 -3.39
N TYR A 117 9.57 4.49 -4.53
CA TYR A 117 8.47 4.85 -5.44
C TYR A 117 7.85 3.64 -6.14
N SER A 118 8.64 2.63 -6.54
CA SER A 118 8.07 1.39 -7.06
C SER A 118 7.22 0.68 -6.00
N SER A 119 7.60 0.75 -4.72
CA SER A 119 6.81 0.21 -3.62
C SER A 119 5.46 0.89 -3.46
N ILE A 120 5.38 2.21 -3.65
CA ILE A 120 4.12 2.96 -3.65
C ILE A 120 3.20 2.46 -4.78
N ALA A 121 3.73 2.31 -6.00
CA ALA A 121 2.96 1.80 -7.13
C ALA A 121 2.43 0.36 -6.89
N HIS A 122 3.26 -0.52 -6.32
CA HIS A 122 2.87 -1.88 -5.96
C HIS A 122 1.79 -1.93 -4.86
N MET A 123 1.86 -1.06 -3.85
CA MET A 123 0.81 -0.94 -2.83
C MET A 123 -0.49 -0.30 -3.39
N GLY A 124 -0.38 0.44 -4.49
CA GLY A 124 -1.53 0.88 -5.29
C GLY A 124 -2.37 -0.30 -5.79
N PHE A 125 -1.75 -1.40 -6.25
CA PHE A 125 -2.49 -2.62 -6.62
C PHE A 125 -3.19 -3.29 -5.44
N VAL A 126 -2.58 -3.25 -4.24
CA VAL A 126 -3.18 -3.82 -3.03
C VAL A 126 -4.46 -3.07 -2.67
N THR A 127 -4.39 -1.74 -2.60
CA THR A 127 -5.57 -0.90 -2.31
C THR A 127 -6.62 -1.00 -3.40
N LEU A 128 -6.22 -1.08 -4.67
CA LEU A 128 -7.15 -1.33 -5.78
C LEU A 128 -7.91 -2.64 -5.59
N GLY A 129 -7.21 -3.75 -5.33
CA GLY A 129 -7.84 -5.07 -5.19
C GLY A 129 -8.78 -5.18 -3.99
N PHE A 130 -8.53 -4.42 -2.91
CA PHE A 130 -9.44 -4.36 -1.76
C PHE A 130 -10.77 -3.67 -2.04
N PHE A 131 -10.78 -2.64 -2.90
CA PHE A 131 -11.98 -1.82 -3.14
C PHE A 131 -12.67 -2.11 -4.47
N VAL A 132 -11.98 -2.69 -5.45
CA VAL A 132 -12.57 -3.05 -6.74
C VAL A 132 -13.65 -4.13 -6.62
N ILE A 133 -13.65 -4.88 -5.50
CA ILE A 133 -14.63 -5.94 -5.22
C ILE A 133 -16.08 -5.44 -5.35
N PHE A 134 -16.36 -4.22 -4.90
CA PHE A 134 -17.69 -3.63 -4.95
C PHE A 134 -18.14 -3.37 -6.39
N GLN A 135 -17.26 -2.78 -7.21
CA GLN A 135 -17.53 -2.56 -8.64
C GLN A 135 -17.63 -3.86 -9.44
N VAL A 136 -16.83 -4.88 -9.12
CA VAL A 136 -16.91 -6.20 -9.77
C VAL A 136 -18.28 -6.80 -9.52
N VAL A 137 -18.69 -6.94 -8.25
CA VAL A 137 -20.00 -7.49 -7.90
C VAL A 137 -21.13 -6.66 -8.52
N ALA A 138 -21.06 -5.33 -8.43
CA ALA A 138 -22.10 -4.45 -8.95
C ALA A 138 -22.28 -4.51 -10.48
N ARG A 139 -21.19 -4.72 -11.23
CA ARG A 139 -21.22 -4.71 -12.71
C ARG A 139 -21.39 -6.08 -13.35
N THR A 140 -20.84 -7.13 -12.73
CA THR A 140 -20.81 -8.47 -13.33
C THR A 140 -21.62 -9.49 -12.54
N GLY A 141 -21.95 -9.21 -11.26
CA GLY A 141 -22.53 -10.19 -10.35
C GLY A 141 -21.55 -11.29 -9.92
N ASP A 142 -20.29 -11.24 -10.34
CA ASP A 142 -19.30 -12.28 -10.09
C ASP A 142 -18.66 -12.15 -8.70
N GLN A 143 -19.22 -12.89 -7.74
CA GLN A 143 -18.67 -12.96 -6.39
C GLN A 143 -17.32 -13.68 -6.34
N ALA A 144 -17.09 -14.66 -7.21
CA ALA A 144 -15.81 -15.38 -7.24
C ALA A 144 -14.69 -14.46 -7.73
N GLY A 145 -14.94 -13.68 -8.79
CA GLY A 145 -14.02 -12.65 -9.29
C GLY A 145 -13.70 -11.57 -8.25
N ALA A 146 -14.69 -11.17 -7.45
CA ALA A 146 -14.47 -10.22 -6.35
C ALA A 146 -13.58 -10.80 -5.25
N LEU A 147 -13.77 -12.07 -4.87
CA LEU A 147 -12.90 -12.75 -3.92
C LEU A 147 -11.47 -12.91 -4.45
N LEU A 148 -11.32 -13.26 -5.74
CA LEU A 148 -10.01 -13.33 -6.39
C LEU A 148 -9.27 -11.98 -6.37
N ALA A 149 -9.98 -10.86 -6.50
CA ALA A 149 -9.36 -9.53 -6.38
C ALA A 149 -8.83 -9.25 -4.97
N LEU A 150 -9.59 -9.65 -3.93
CA LEU A 150 -9.15 -9.54 -2.54
C LEU A 150 -7.94 -10.43 -2.25
N GLU A 151 -7.98 -11.69 -2.69
CA GLU A 151 -6.88 -12.65 -2.55
C GLU A 151 -5.63 -12.17 -3.30
N GLY A 152 -5.80 -11.67 -4.52
CA GLY A 152 -4.71 -11.09 -5.32
C GLY A 152 -4.06 -9.90 -4.62
N ALA A 153 -4.84 -9.02 -3.99
CA ALA A 153 -4.30 -7.92 -3.19
C ALA A 153 -3.49 -8.42 -1.97
N MET A 154 -3.96 -9.47 -1.29
CA MET A 154 -3.24 -10.08 -0.17
C MET A 154 -1.93 -10.74 -0.62
N VAL A 155 -1.96 -11.49 -1.73
CA VAL A 155 -0.75 -12.10 -2.32
C VAL A 155 0.23 -11.01 -2.75
N GLN A 156 -0.24 -9.95 -3.39
CA GLN A 156 0.60 -8.81 -3.80
C GLN A 156 1.24 -8.11 -2.60
N MET A 157 0.50 -7.95 -1.50
CA MET A 157 1.00 -7.36 -0.26
C MET A 157 2.14 -8.19 0.35
N VAL A 158 1.96 -9.52 0.40
CA VAL A 158 2.98 -10.45 0.91
C VAL A 158 4.19 -10.51 -0.01
N SER A 159 3.95 -10.69 -1.32
CA SER A 159 4.98 -10.70 -2.37
C SER A 159 5.83 -9.43 -2.34
N HIS A 160 5.20 -8.26 -2.29
CA HIS A 160 5.89 -6.98 -2.15
C HIS A 160 6.75 -6.95 -0.89
N GLY A 161 6.31 -7.52 0.23
CA GLY A 161 7.11 -7.69 1.45
C GLY A 161 8.46 -8.35 1.22
N PHE A 162 8.45 -9.51 0.57
CA PHE A 162 9.68 -10.23 0.26
C PHE A 162 10.52 -9.51 -0.80
N VAL A 163 9.90 -9.07 -1.90
CA VAL A 163 10.63 -8.45 -3.02
C VAL A 163 11.27 -7.13 -2.60
N SER A 164 10.52 -6.24 -1.95
CA SER A 164 11.07 -4.95 -1.52
C SER A 164 12.14 -5.12 -0.44
N GLY A 165 11.94 -6.04 0.51
CA GLY A 165 12.95 -6.36 1.53
C GLY A 165 14.26 -6.85 0.90
N ALA A 166 14.18 -7.79 -0.04
CA ALA A 166 15.34 -8.29 -0.77
C ALA A 166 16.04 -7.18 -1.58
N MET A 167 15.27 -6.35 -2.30
CA MET A 167 15.81 -5.22 -3.06
C MET A 167 16.55 -4.22 -2.16
N PHE A 168 15.97 -3.84 -1.01
CA PHE A 168 16.65 -2.94 -0.08
C PHE A 168 17.92 -3.56 0.54
N LEU A 169 17.95 -4.87 0.79
CA LEU A 169 19.17 -5.57 1.20
C LEU A 169 20.24 -5.52 0.11
N CYS A 170 19.89 -5.84 -1.14
CA CYS A 170 20.81 -5.77 -2.28
C CYS A 170 21.40 -4.36 -2.44
N VAL A 171 20.56 -3.32 -2.36
CA VAL A 171 21.02 -1.93 -2.42
C VAL A 171 21.92 -1.57 -1.24
N GLY A 172 21.65 -2.09 -0.05
CA GLY A 172 22.53 -1.93 1.11
C GLY A 172 23.93 -2.47 0.83
N VAL A 173 24.04 -3.71 0.35
CA VAL A 173 25.33 -4.33 0.00
C VAL A 173 26.05 -3.55 -1.10
N LEU A 174 25.31 -3.09 -2.12
CA LEU A 174 25.86 -2.28 -3.21
C LEU A 174 26.37 -0.92 -2.71
N TYR A 175 25.64 -0.27 -1.81
CA TYR A 175 26.05 0.99 -1.21
C TYR A 175 27.30 0.83 -0.33
N ASP A 176 27.39 -0.24 0.44
CA ASP A 176 28.57 -0.51 1.29
C ASP A 176 29.84 -0.72 0.46
N ARG A 177 29.72 -1.20 -0.79
CA ARG A 177 30.85 -1.39 -1.71
C ARG A 177 31.19 -0.16 -2.55
N MET A 178 30.18 0.58 -3.00
CA MET A 178 30.34 1.66 -3.98
C MET A 178 30.29 3.06 -3.37
N HIS A 179 29.80 3.19 -2.13
CA HIS A 179 29.61 4.45 -1.39
C HIS A 179 28.84 5.55 -2.14
N THR A 180 28.07 5.17 -3.16
CA THR A 180 27.19 6.03 -3.94
C THR A 180 25.82 5.37 -4.06
N ARG A 181 24.78 6.17 -4.33
CA ARG A 181 23.40 5.70 -4.58
C ARG A 181 22.91 6.06 -5.98
N MET A 182 23.74 6.76 -6.74
CA MET A 182 23.37 7.28 -8.05
C MET A 182 23.44 6.17 -9.08
N ILE A 183 22.32 5.93 -9.78
CA ILE A 183 22.20 4.85 -10.77
C ILE A 183 23.28 4.96 -11.86
N SER A 184 23.62 6.20 -12.25
CA SER A 184 24.66 6.48 -13.26
C SER A 184 26.06 5.98 -12.88
N GLU A 185 26.34 5.75 -11.60
CA GLU A 185 27.65 5.33 -11.11
C GLU A 185 27.76 3.80 -10.94
N TYR A 186 26.65 3.06 -11.09
CA TYR A 186 26.60 1.60 -10.97
C TYR A 186 26.94 0.84 -12.28
N GLY A 187 27.78 1.43 -13.15
CA GLY A 187 28.23 0.77 -14.37
C GLY A 187 29.21 -0.38 -14.10
N GLY A 188 29.01 -1.53 -14.75
CA GLY A 188 29.96 -2.66 -14.71
C GLY A 188 30.06 -3.41 -13.38
N VAL A 189 29.09 -3.24 -12.48
CA VAL A 189 29.09 -3.81 -11.11
C VAL A 189 29.20 -5.34 -11.12
N ALA A 190 28.63 -6.02 -12.11
CA ALA A 190 28.72 -7.48 -12.23
C ALA A 190 30.15 -8.00 -12.50
N HIS A 191 31.06 -7.14 -12.95
CA HIS A 191 32.45 -7.49 -13.24
C HIS A 191 33.43 -7.12 -12.12
N ARG A 192 32.94 -6.64 -10.96
CA ARG A 192 33.73 -6.27 -9.78
C ARG A 192 33.44 -7.21 -8.60
#